data_AF-A0A0X3P4R8-F1
#
_entry.id   AF-A0A0X3P4R8-F1
#
_cell.length_a   1.000
_cell.length_b   1.000
_cell.length_c   1.000
_cell.angle_alpha   90.00
_cell.angle_beta   90.00
_cell.angle_gamma   90.00
#
_symmetry.space_group_name_H-M   'P 1'
#
loop_
_entity.id
_entity.type
_entity.pdbx_description
1 polymer ?
#
loop_
_entity_poly.entity_id
_entity_poly.type
_entity_poly.pdbx_seq_one_letter_code
_entity_poly.pdbx_strand_id
1 'polypeptide(L)'
;MSFHYTHKDFLDQFKATEGTYKLKSVLNHKGLFNASNIGRQPSIKLSFCDSRSVCCINSGRDIYIYPVSEYQVYESYATPSKRSFKTSLPVSHDFSVSSLLLIGLSGGEIHILDPFQKETGKVFNEERSAVTC
;
A
#
# COMPACT_ATOMS: atom_id res chain seq x y z
N MET A 1 -3.64 -4.90 -31.12
CA MET A 1 -4.90 -4.32 -30.61
C MET A 1 -4.65 -3.83 -29.20
N SER A 2 -4.66 -2.50 -28.99
CA SER A 2 -4.57 -1.90 -27.66
C SER A 2 -5.98 -1.58 -27.20
N PHE A 3 -6.43 -2.18 -26.10
CA PHE A 3 -7.74 -1.89 -25.53
C PHE A 3 -7.62 -0.61 -24.70
N HIS A 4 -8.12 0.49 -25.23
CA HIS A 4 -8.31 1.72 -24.47
C HIS A 4 -9.60 1.59 -23.64
N TYR A 5 -9.47 1.11 -22.41
CA TYR A 5 -10.56 1.18 -21.44
C TYR A 5 -10.79 2.64 -21.06
N THR A 6 -11.99 3.15 -21.34
CA THR A 6 -12.39 4.46 -20.85
C THR A 6 -12.95 4.31 -19.43
N HIS A 7 -12.95 5.38 -18.64
CA HIS A 7 -13.48 5.38 -17.27
C HIS A 7 -14.99 5.00 -17.18
N LYS A 8 -15.67 4.85 -18.33
CA LYS A 8 -17.06 4.40 -18.49
C LYS A 8 -17.23 2.88 -18.58
N ASP A 9 -16.16 2.11 -18.62
CA ASP A 9 -16.21 0.65 -18.83
C ASP A 9 -15.97 -0.18 -17.56
N PHE A 10 -15.93 0.45 -16.38
CA PHE A 10 -15.80 -0.25 -15.10
C PHE A 10 -17.15 -0.80 -14.65
N LEU A 11 -17.24 -2.12 -14.52
CA LEU A 11 -18.38 -2.77 -13.87
C LEU A 11 -18.23 -2.63 -12.36
N ASP A 12 -19.20 -1.98 -11.73
CA ASP A 12 -19.31 -1.85 -10.28
C ASP A 12 -19.99 -3.07 -9.63
N GLN A 13 -20.46 -4.02 -10.44
CA GLN A 13 -21.03 -5.28 -9.96
C GLN A 13 -20.95 -6.40 -11.01
N PHE A 14 -20.89 -7.64 -10.55
CA PHE A 14 -21.02 -8.84 -11.39
C PHE A 14 -21.82 -9.93 -10.66
N LYS A 15 -22.28 -10.94 -11.39
CA LYS A 15 -22.98 -12.11 -10.84
C LYS A 15 -22.15 -13.37 -11.04
N ALA A 16 -22.14 -14.23 -10.04
CA ALA A 16 -21.60 -15.57 -10.06
C ALA A 16 -22.63 -16.55 -9.48
N THR A 17 -22.31 -17.84 -9.47
CA THR A 17 -23.21 -18.91 -8.99
C THR A 17 -23.67 -18.67 -7.56
N GLU A 18 -22.78 -18.16 -6.72
CA GLU A 18 -22.99 -17.87 -5.31
C GLU A 18 -23.72 -16.54 -5.03
N GLY A 19 -23.90 -15.67 -6.04
CA GLY A 19 -24.68 -14.45 -5.88
C GLY A 19 -24.18 -13.24 -6.68
N THR A 20 -24.49 -12.04 -6.19
CA THR A 20 -24.10 -10.77 -6.82
C THR A 20 -22.97 -10.11 -6.02
N TYR A 21 -21.84 -9.89 -6.68
CA TYR A 21 -20.70 -9.15 -6.16
C TYR A 21 -20.84 -7.68 -6.54
N LYS A 22 -20.68 -6.78 -5.56
CA LYS A 22 -20.70 -5.33 -5.78
C LYS A 22 -19.41 -4.72 -5.29
N LEU A 23 -18.79 -3.89 -6.12
CA LEU A 23 -17.65 -3.07 -5.77
C LEU A 23 -18.07 -2.05 -4.72
N LYS A 24 -17.50 -2.15 -3.53
CA LYS A 24 -17.58 -1.10 -2.52
C LYS A 24 -16.26 -0.34 -2.53
N SER A 25 -16.31 0.97 -2.79
CA SER A 25 -15.15 1.84 -2.64
C SER A 25 -14.97 2.14 -1.17
N VAL A 26 -13.89 1.64 -0.58
CA VAL A 26 -13.68 1.74 0.87
C VAL A 26 -12.45 2.52 1.28
N LEU A 27 -11.53 2.75 0.35
CA LEU A 27 -10.36 3.58 0.57
C LEU A 27 -10.61 4.97 0.00
N ASN A 28 -10.41 6.01 0.81
CA ASN A 28 -10.53 7.38 0.35
C ASN A 28 -9.41 7.70 -0.65
N HIS A 29 -9.76 7.71 -1.94
CA HIS A 29 -8.85 7.89 -3.07
C HIS A 29 -8.12 9.23 -3.08
N LYS A 30 -8.60 10.23 -2.34
CA LYS A 30 -8.05 11.60 -2.33
C LYS A 30 -6.57 11.66 -1.89
N GLY A 31 -6.08 10.66 -1.17
CA GLY A 31 -4.68 10.58 -0.73
C GLY A 31 -3.79 9.61 -1.52
N LEU A 32 -4.37 8.70 -2.31
CA LEU A 32 -3.64 7.57 -2.92
C LEU A 32 -3.09 7.88 -4.31
N PHE A 33 -3.49 8.98 -4.93
CA PHE A 33 -3.07 9.31 -6.28
C PHE A 33 -2.82 10.82 -6.43
N ASN A 34 -1.55 11.22 -6.32
CA ASN A 34 -1.05 12.38 -7.05
C ASN A 34 -0.39 11.85 -8.33
N ALA A 35 -1.22 11.63 -9.36
CA ALA A 35 -0.82 11.12 -10.68
C ALA A 35 0.04 12.12 -11.49
N SER A 36 0.66 13.12 -10.86
CA SER A 36 1.30 14.26 -11.52
C SER A 36 2.82 14.17 -11.62
N ASN A 37 3.47 13.06 -11.23
CA ASN A 37 4.93 12.94 -11.36
C ASN A 37 5.33 12.04 -12.53
N ILE A 38 5.89 12.69 -13.55
CA ILE A 38 6.42 12.18 -14.82
C ILE A 38 7.68 11.33 -14.54
N GLY A 39 7.50 10.14 -13.97
CA GLY A 39 8.58 9.19 -13.67
C GLY A 39 8.04 7.77 -13.45
N ARG A 40 8.92 6.76 -13.53
CA ARG A 40 8.57 5.34 -13.35
C ARG A 40 8.28 5.07 -11.86
N GLN A 41 7.02 5.29 -11.45
CA GLN A 41 6.57 4.97 -10.10
C GLN A 41 6.56 3.45 -9.88
N PRO A 42 6.83 2.97 -8.65
CA PRO A 42 6.68 1.57 -8.32
C PRO A 42 5.22 1.15 -8.46
N SER A 43 5.00 -0.13 -8.75
CA SER A 43 3.65 -0.69 -8.73
C SER A 43 3.03 -0.52 -7.35
N ILE A 44 1.75 -0.18 -7.31
CA ILE A 44 0.95 -0.20 -6.08
C ILE A 44 0.79 -1.67 -5.63
N LYS A 45 1.04 -1.91 -4.35
CA LYS A 45 0.97 -3.18 -3.64
C LYS A 45 0.07 -3.01 -2.43
N LEU A 46 -0.65 -4.08 -2.10
CA LEU A 46 -1.54 -4.16 -0.96
C LEU A 46 -1.16 -5.38 -0.13
N SER A 47 -0.96 -5.19 1.17
CA SER A 47 -0.63 -6.28 2.10
C SER A 47 -1.57 -6.22 3.29
N PHE A 48 -2.01 -7.37 3.77
CA PHE A 48 -2.97 -7.52 4.87
C PHE A 48 -2.29 -8.16 6.08
N CYS A 49 -2.70 -7.75 7.27
CA CYS A 49 -2.30 -8.35 8.53
C CYS A 49 -3.56 -8.65 9.34
N ASP A 50 -4.04 -9.88 9.23
CA ASP A 50 -5.29 -10.30 9.88
C ASP A 50 -5.18 -10.24 11.41
N SER A 51 -4.05 -10.68 11.97
CA SER A 51 -3.79 -10.67 13.42
C SER A 51 -3.82 -9.27 14.05
N ARG A 52 -3.62 -8.22 13.24
CA ARG A 52 -3.65 -6.83 13.69
C ARG A 52 -4.78 -6.03 13.05
N SER A 53 -5.63 -6.65 12.23
CA SER A 53 -6.77 -5.98 11.60
C SER A 53 -6.32 -4.71 10.85
N VAL A 54 -5.28 -4.82 10.02
CA VAL A 54 -4.74 -3.70 9.23
C VAL A 54 -4.38 -4.12 7.80
N CYS A 55 -4.39 -3.16 6.88
CA CYS A 55 -3.77 -3.31 5.56
C CYS A 55 -2.88 -2.12 5.22
N CYS A 56 -1.92 -2.35 4.33
CA CYS A 56 -0.95 -1.35 3.90
C CYS A 56 -0.89 -1.22 2.38
N ILE A 57 -0.83 0.01 1.91
CA ILE A 57 -0.73 0.35 0.48
C ILE A 57 0.36 1.39 0.27
N ASN A 58 1.19 1.20 -0.77
CA ASN A 58 2.18 2.20 -1.19
C ASN A 58 1.61 3.13 -2.25
N SER A 59 1.96 4.42 -2.15
CA SER A 59 1.76 5.39 -3.21
C SER A 59 2.88 6.42 -3.20
N GLY A 60 3.63 6.51 -4.29
CA GLY A 60 4.79 7.39 -4.41
C GLY A 60 5.84 7.09 -3.33
N ARG A 61 6.04 8.05 -2.43
CA ARG A 61 7.00 7.97 -1.30
C ARG A 61 6.35 7.51 0.00
N ASP A 62 5.06 7.24 -0.01
CA ASP A 62 4.27 7.03 1.20
C ASP A 62 3.79 5.57 1.28
N ILE A 63 3.80 5.03 2.50
CA ILE A 63 3.00 3.86 2.90
C ILE A 63 1.84 4.37 3.74
N TYR A 64 0.63 3.97 3.36
CA TYR A 64 -0.59 4.22 4.12
C TYR A 64 -1.01 2.95 4.83
N ILE A 65 -1.36 3.08 6.11
CA ILE A 65 -1.75 1.99 6.99
C ILE A 65 -3.20 2.23 7.40
N TYR A 66 -4.09 1.34 6.97
CA TYR A 66 -5.51 1.40 7.23
C TYR A 66 -5.89 0.32 8.25
N PRO A 67 -6.67 0.66 9.29
CA PRO A 67 -7.37 -0.36 10.05
C PRO A 67 -8.42 -1.05 9.16
N VAL A 68 -8.50 -2.38 9.26
CA VAL A 68 -9.44 -3.25 8.56
C VAL A 68 -10.24 -3.98 9.62
N SER A 69 -11.56 -3.75 9.70
CA SER A 69 -12.41 -4.54 10.59
C SER A 69 -12.97 -5.76 9.84
N GLU A 70 -13.23 -6.84 10.57
CA GLU A 70 -13.70 -8.14 10.04
C GLU A 70 -15.00 -8.05 9.20
N TYR A 71 -15.77 -6.97 9.33
CA TYR A 71 -17.09 -6.86 8.69
C TYR A 71 -17.25 -5.68 7.73
N GLN A 72 -16.39 -4.68 7.83
CA GLN A 72 -16.18 -3.69 6.78
C GLN A 72 -14.77 -3.16 6.98
N VAL A 73 -14.10 -2.75 5.91
CA VAL A 73 -13.14 -1.66 6.03
C VAL A 73 -13.99 -0.41 6.41
N TYR A 74 -14.65 -0.38 7.58
CA TYR A 74 -15.79 0.50 7.87
C TYR A 74 -15.39 1.93 7.55
N GLU A 75 -16.13 2.58 6.65
CA GLU A 75 -16.63 3.98 6.67
C GLU A 75 -15.75 5.07 7.29
N SER A 76 -14.44 4.89 7.41
CA SER A 76 -13.68 5.66 8.39
C SER A 76 -13.28 7.00 7.79
N TYR A 77 -13.95 8.05 8.27
CA TYR A 77 -13.36 9.37 8.44
C TYR A 77 -12.02 9.35 9.21
N ALA A 78 -11.59 8.20 9.76
CA ALA A 78 -10.26 8.02 10.31
C ALA A 78 -9.20 8.15 9.21
N THR A 79 -8.39 9.18 9.32
CA THR A 79 -7.23 9.39 8.47
C THR A 79 -6.27 8.20 8.62
N PRO A 80 -5.88 7.51 7.52
CA PRO A 80 -4.90 6.44 7.59
C PRO A 80 -3.60 6.95 8.19
N SER A 81 -2.91 6.10 8.95
CA SER A 81 -1.56 6.41 9.37
C SER A 81 -0.64 6.41 8.16
N LYS A 82 0.30 7.35 8.10
CA LYS A 82 1.16 7.56 6.93
C LYS A 82 2.63 7.52 7.32
N ARG A 83 3.43 6.76 6.58
CA ARG A 83 4.90 6.76 6.67
C ARG A 83 5.49 7.23 5.35
N SER A 84 6.27 8.31 5.40
CA SER A 84 6.91 8.92 4.23
C SER A 84 8.41 8.61 4.18
N PHE A 85 8.92 8.28 3.00
CA PHE A 85 10.33 8.01 2.73
C PHE A 85 10.95 9.16 1.93
N LYS A 86 12.10 9.67 2.38
CA LYS A 86 12.70 10.89 1.82
C LYS A 86 13.45 10.64 0.51
N THR A 87 14.26 9.59 0.48
CA THR A 87 15.32 9.35 -0.51
C THR A 87 15.00 8.22 -1.47
N SER A 88 14.25 7.20 -1.02
CA SER A 88 13.90 6.02 -1.79
C SER A 88 12.39 5.76 -1.79
N LEU A 89 11.90 5.06 -2.81
CA LEU A 89 10.48 4.76 -2.99
C LEU A 89 10.17 3.37 -2.43
N PRO A 90 9.04 3.17 -1.71
CA PRO A 90 8.58 1.83 -1.36
C PRO A 90 8.19 1.03 -2.61
N VAL A 91 8.86 -0.11 -2.83
CA VAL A 91 8.65 -0.98 -4.01
C VAL A 91 7.91 -2.27 -3.69
N SER A 92 7.98 -2.73 -2.44
CA SER A 92 7.32 -3.94 -1.94
C SER A 92 7.17 -3.87 -0.43
N HIS A 93 6.18 -4.55 0.12
CA HIS A 93 6.01 -4.65 1.57
C HIS A 93 5.20 -5.89 1.93
N ASP A 94 5.44 -6.44 3.11
CA ASP A 94 4.69 -7.57 3.65
C ASP A 94 4.73 -7.58 5.18
N PHE A 95 3.80 -8.28 5.81
CA PHE A 95 3.78 -8.45 7.25
C PHE A 95 4.55 -9.70 7.66
N SER A 96 5.38 -9.57 8.68
CA SER A 96 6.06 -10.71 9.29
C SER A 96 5.09 -11.58 10.08
N VAL A 97 5.56 -12.76 10.46
CA VAL A 97 4.86 -13.65 11.42
C VAL A 97 4.58 -12.94 12.75
N SER A 98 5.42 -11.98 13.14
CA SER A 98 5.23 -11.13 14.34
C SER A 98 4.37 -9.89 14.07
N SER A 99 3.72 -9.81 12.92
CA SER A 99 2.84 -8.71 12.51
C SER A 99 3.54 -7.35 12.41
N LEU A 100 4.86 -7.36 12.19
CA LEU A 100 5.64 -6.16 11.86
C LEU A 100 5.63 -5.96 10.35
N LEU A 101 5.58 -4.71 9.92
CA LEU A 101 5.58 -4.37 8.50
C LEU A 101 7.02 -4.28 7.99
N LEU A 102 7.38 -5.14 7.04
CA LEU A 102 8.61 -5.06 6.26
C LEU A 102 8.36 -4.25 4.99
N ILE A 103 9.27 -3.34 4.67
CA ILE A 103 9.18 -2.45 3.52
C ILE A 103 10.51 -2.49 2.77
N GLY A 104 10.48 -2.99 1.54
CA GLY A 104 11.61 -2.89 0.61
C GLY A 104 11.57 -1.57 -0.13
N LEU A 105 12.71 -0.88 -0.16
CA LEU A 105 12.87 0.41 -0.82
C LEU A 105 13.66 0.28 -2.13
N SER A 106 13.46 1.22 -3.04
CA SER A 106 14.13 1.24 -4.35
C SER A 106 15.66 1.39 -4.26
N GLY A 107 16.19 1.85 -3.12
CA GLY A 107 17.62 1.91 -2.84
C GLY A 107 18.22 0.57 -2.39
N GLY A 108 17.39 -0.46 -2.17
CA GLY A 108 17.79 -1.77 -1.67
C GLY A 108 17.75 -1.88 -0.14
N GLU A 109 17.39 -0.80 0.57
CA GLU A 109 17.17 -0.84 2.01
C GLU A 109 15.89 -1.62 2.34
N ILE A 110 15.87 -2.25 3.51
CA ILE A 110 14.67 -2.88 4.07
C ILE A 110 14.40 -2.26 5.43
N HIS A 111 13.22 -1.65 5.58
CA HIS A 111 12.77 -1.08 6.83
C HIS A 111 11.76 -2.02 7.49
N ILE A 112 11.88 -2.22 8.80
CA ILE A 112 10.88 -2.88 9.64
C ILE A 112 10.24 -1.82 10.52
N LEU A 113 8.92 -1.79 10.60
CA LEU A 113 8.20 -0.91 11.53
C LEU A 113 6.97 -1.59 12.13
N ASP A 114 6.58 -1.13 13.32
CA ASP A 114 5.28 -1.48 13.90
C ASP A 114 4.22 -0.54 13.31
N PRO A 115 3.13 -1.05 12.72
CA PRO A 115 2.10 -0.22 12.07
C PRO A 115 1.38 0.75 13.02
N PHE A 116 1.44 0.54 14.34
CA PHE A 116 0.78 1.37 15.35
C PHE A 116 1.74 2.27 16.14
N GLN A 117 3.05 2.06 16.00
CA GLN A 117 4.04 2.89 16.68
C GLN A 117 4.69 3.86 15.69
N LYS A 118 4.96 5.09 16.16
CA LYS A 118 5.59 6.12 15.32
C LYS A 118 7.11 5.99 15.25
N GLU A 119 7.70 5.20 16.13
CA GLU A 119 9.14 5.00 16.20
C GLU A 119 9.66 4.24 14.97
N THR A 120 10.84 4.65 14.53
CA THR A 120 11.51 4.00 13.39
C THR A 120 12.06 2.67 13.89
N GLY A 121 11.56 1.56 13.34
CA GLY A 121 12.11 0.25 13.67
C GLY A 121 13.47 0.00 12.99
N LYS A 122 13.85 -1.27 12.87
CA LYS A 122 15.16 -1.65 12.33
C LYS A 122 15.26 -1.39 10.83
N VAL A 123 16.44 -1.00 10.37
CA VAL A 123 16.77 -0.85 8.95
C VAL A 123 17.91 -1.79 8.61
N PHE A 124 17.83 -2.41 7.43
CA PHE A 124 18.84 -3.30 6.87
C PHE A 124 19.35 -2.76 5.54
N ASN A 125 20.62 -3.02 5.24
CA ASN A 125 21.33 -2.58 4.03
C ASN A 125 21.43 -1.06 3.87
N GLU A 126 21.51 -0.29 4.97
CA GLU A 126 21.70 1.17 4.91
C GLU A 126 23.01 1.56 4.20
N GLU A 127 24.05 0.73 4.30
CA GLU A 127 25.39 1.06 3.81
C GLU A 127 25.66 0.72 2.34
N ARG A 128 24.67 0.35 1.52
CA ARG A 128 24.89 0.14 0.08
C ARG A 128 25.16 1.45 -0.64
N SER A 129 26.41 1.90 -0.53
CA SER A 129 27.09 2.74 -1.50
C SER A 129 26.89 2.08 -2.86
N ALA A 130 26.44 2.87 -3.85
CA ALA A 130 26.14 2.40 -5.20
C ALA A 130 27.13 1.33 -5.66
N VAL A 131 26.66 0.11 -5.91
CA VAL A 131 27.43 -0.84 -6.71
C VAL A 131 27.41 -0.27 -8.12
N THR A 132 28.43 0.52 -8.45
CA THR A 132 28.76 0.85 -9.84
C THR A 132 29.11 -0.46 -10.52
N CYS A 133 28.16 -0.98 -11.30
CA CYS A 133 28.43 -1.93 -12.36
C CYS A 133 29.12 -1.22 -13.51
#